data_AF-A0A2H6NIU0-F1
#
_entry.id   AF-A0A2H6NIU0-F1
#
_cell.length_a   1.000
_cell.length_b   1.000
_cell.length_c   1.000
_cell.angle_alpha   90.00
_cell.angle_beta   90.00
_cell.angle_gamma   90.00
#
_symmetry.space_group_name_H-M   'P 1'
#
loop_
_entity.id
_entity.type
_entity.pdbx_description
1 polymer ?
#
loop_
_entity_poly.entity_id
_entity_poly.type
_entity_poly.pdbx_seq_one_letter_code
_entity_poly.pdbx_strand_id
1 'polypeptide(L)'
;STICSDKTGTLTQNRMTVAHMWFDNQIHEADTTEDQSGATFDKRSPTWTALARIAGLCNRAVFKAGQDNIPISKKDTAGDASESALLKCIELSCGSVQKMRDRNPKVTEIPFITST
;
A
#
# COMPACT_ATOMS: atom_id res chain seq x y z
N SER A 1 19.76 31.22 16.67
CA SER A 1 19.60 29.82 17.11
C SER A 1 19.24 28.97 15.90
N THR A 2 19.65 27.70 15.85
CA THR A 2 19.44 26.81 14.69
C THR A 2 19.01 25.43 15.17
N ILE A 3 18.00 24.83 14.51
CA ILE A 3 17.57 23.45 14.75
C ILE A 3 18.18 22.57 13.66
N CYS A 4 18.89 21.52 14.06
CA CYS A 4 19.38 20.46 13.19
C CYS A 4 18.62 19.18 13.53
N SER A 5 17.77 18.70 12.62
CA SER A 5 16.96 17.50 12.81
C SER A 5 17.31 16.46 11.75
N ASP A 6 17.32 15.19 12.15
CA ASP A 6 17.34 14.10 11.18
C ASP A 6 16.01 14.03 10.40
N LYS A 7 16.02 13.42 9.23
CA LYS A 7 14.81 13.24 8.39
C LYS A 7 14.06 11.96 8.76
N THR A 8 14.73 10.82 8.78
CA THR A 8 14.08 9.50 8.75
C THR A 8 13.78 9.04 10.17
N GLY A 9 12.51 8.85 10.49
CA GLY A 9 12.09 8.51 11.86
C GLY A 9 12.00 9.72 12.80
N THR A 10 12.32 10.92 12.32
CA THR A 10 12.08 12.18 13.04
C THR A 10 11.09 13.07 12.30
N LEU A 11 11.39 13.47 11.06
CA LEU A 11 10.46 14.24 10.22
C LEU A 11 9.51 13.34 9.43
N THR A 12 9.95 12.12 9.10
CA THR A 12 9.16 11.13 8.36
C THR A 12 8.91 9.89 9.22
N GLN A 13 7.85 9.15 8.89
CA GLN A 13 7.42 7.96 9.63
C GLN A 13 8.35 6.74 9.50
N ASN A 14 9.47 6.86 8.76
CA ASN A 14 10.35 5.74 8.39
C ASN A 14 9.58 4.52 7.83
N ARG A 15 8.53 4.79 7.05
CA ARG A 15 7.65 3.78 6.46
C ARG A 15 7.28 4.19 5.06
N MET A 16 7.58 3.31 4.09
CA MET A 16 7.14 3.53 2.71
C MET A 16 5.61 3.47 2.66
N THR A 17 5.00 4.48 2.05
CA THR A 17 3.54 4.64 1.93
C THR A 17 3.24 5.15 0.53
N VAL A 18 2.15 4.65 -0.09
CA VAL A 18 1.70 5.14 -1.40
C VAL A 18 1.31 6.61 -1.25
N ALA A 19 1.89 7.49 -2.08
CA ALA A 19 1.64 8.92 -2.01
C ALA A 19 0.73 9.42 -3.14
N HIS A 20 0.94 8.93 -4.36
CA HIS A 20 0.19 9.34 -5.54
C HIS A 20 -0.09 8.14 -6.45
N MET A 21 -1.20 8.20 -7.18
CA MET A 21 -1.58 7.24 -8.20
C MET A 21 -1.92 7.99 -9.48
N TRP A 22 -1.61 7.40 -10.64
CA TRP A 22 -1.95 7.98 -11.93
C TRP A 22 -2.83 7.02 -12.72
N PHE A 23 -4.06 7.45 -12.98
CA PHE A 23 -5.04 6.73 -13.80
C PHE A 23 -6.06 7.73 -14.36
N ASP A 24 -6.84 7.35 -15.38
CA ASP A 24 -7.80 8.24 -16.05
C ASP A 24 -7.18 9.59 -16.50
N ASN A 25 -5.88 9.57 -16.82
CA ASN A 25 -5.07 10.76 -17.16
C ASN A 25 -5.07 11.85 -16.08
N GLN A 26 -5.21 11.46 -14.81
CA GLN A 26 -5.20 12.35 -13.66
C GLN A 26 -4.28 11.83 -12.54
N ILE A 27 -3.75 12.75 -11.75
CA ILE A 27 -3.01 12.43 -10.53
C ILE A 27 -4.01 12.41 -9.36
N HIS A 28 -4.01 11.30 -8.62
CA HIS A 28 -4.81 11.12 -7.42
C HIS A 28 -3.88 11.04 -6.21
N GLU A 29 -4.08 11.92 -5.23
CA GLU A 29 -3.34 11.90 -3.96
C GLU A 29 -3.90 10.81 -3.03
N ALA A 30 -3.00 10.04 -2.42
CA ALA A 30 -3.33 9.08 -1.39
C ALA A 30 -3.12 9.68 0.00
N ASP A 31 -3.88 9.19 0.98
CA ASP A 31 -3.67 9.57 2.36
C ASP A 31 -2.36 8.97 2.91
N THR A 32 -1.42 9.83 3.28
CA THR A 32 -0.12 9.47 3.85
C THR A 32 -0.04 9.70 5.36
N THR A 33 -1.12 10.20 5.98
CA THR A 33 -1.20 10.43 7.43
C THR A 33 -1.28 9.11 8.21
N GLU A 34 -0.86 9.12 9.48
CA GLU A 34 -0.90 7.90 10.29
C GLU A 34 -2.32 7.50 10.71
N ASP A 35 -3.12 8.52 10.99
CA ASP A 35 -4.49 8.49 11.49
C ASP A 35 -5.55 8.46 10.39
N GLN A 36 -5.12 8.48 9.12
CA GLN A 36 -5.99 8.42 7.94
C GLN A 36 -6.98 9.60 7.87
N SER A 37 -6.49 10.80 8.22
CA SER A 37 -7.27 12.04 8.21
C SER A 37 -7.04 12.89 6.95
N GLY A 38 -6.26 12.39 5.99
CA GLY A 38 -5.78 13.14 4.83
C GLY A 38 -6.76 13.10 3.64
N ALA A 39 -6.22 13.46 2.47
CA ALA A 39 -7.00 13.52 1.24
C ALA A 39 -7.52 12.14 0.83
N THR A 40 -8.78 12.12 0.38
CA THR A 40 -9.39 10.93 -0.24
C THR A 40 -9.61 11.20 -1.72
N PHE A 41 -9.65 10.14 -2.52
CA PHE A 41 -9.92 10.21 -3.96
C PHE A 41 -11.14 9.35 -4.31
N ASP A 42 -11.72 9.61 -5.49
CA ASP A 42 -12.88 8.85 -5.97
C ASP A 42 -12.48 7.42 -6.34
N LYS A 43 -13.00 6.45 -5.59
CA LYS A 43 -12.75 5.01 -5.76
C LYS A 43 -13.81 4.33 -6.64
N ARG A 44 -14.75 5.08 -7.24
CA ARG A 44 -15.82 4.51 -8.07
C ARG A 44 -15.39 4.24 -9.51
N SER A 45 -14.25 4.76 -9.95
CA SER A 45 -13.75 4.52 -11.30
C SER A 45 -13.48 3.02 -11.53
N PRO A 46 -13.94 2.46 -12.67
CA PRO A 46 -13.57 1.09 -13.05
C PRO A 46 -12.05 0.95 -13.26
N THR A 47 -11.38 2.03 -13.70
CA THR A 47 -9.93 2.07 -13.86
C THR A 47 -9.22 1.92 -12.51
N TRP A 48 -9.71 2.60 -11.47
CA TRP A 48 -9.22 2.39 -10.10
C TRP A 48 -9.40 0.94 -9.65
N THR A 49 -10.58 0.35 -9.91
CA THR A 49 -10.86 -1.04 -9.52
C THR A 49 -9.87 -2.02 -10.18
N ALA A 50 -9.55 -1.80 -11.46
CA ALA A 50 -8.55 -2.60 -12.17
C ALA A 50 -7.14 -2.39 -11.58
N LEU A 51 -6.72 -1.14 -11.35
CA LEU A 51 -5.43 -0.80 -10.76
C LEU A 51 -5.25 -1.41 -9.36
N ALA A 52 -6.26 -1.27 -8.50
CA ALA A 52 -6.26 -1.83 -7.15
C ALA A 52 -6.16 -3.36 -7.16
N ARG A 53 -6.85 -4.02 -8.11
CA ARG A 53 -6.77 -5.46 -8.29
C ARG A 53 -5.37 -5.90 -8.71
N ILE A 54 -4.72 -5.18 -9.62
CA ILE A 54 -3.33 -5.46 -10.02
C ILE A 54 -2.40 -5.34 -8.82
N ALA A 55 -2.48 -4.23 -8.07
CA ALA A 55 -1.66 -3.98 -6.89
C ALA A 55 -1.86 -5.03 -5.77
N GLY A 56 -3.08 -5.53 -5.60
CA GLY A 56 -3.39 -6.58 -4.62
C GLY A 56 -2.93 -7.98 -5.03
N LEU A 57 -3.08 -8.34 -6.31
CA LEU A 57 -2.79 -9.70 -6.83
C LEU A 57 -1.31 -9.89 -7.21
N CYS A 58 -0.70 -8.90 -7.85
CA CYS A 58 0.70 -8.92 -8.29
C CYS A 58 1.63 -8.45 -7.17
N ASN A 59 1.48 -9.04 -5.97
CA ASN A 59 2.18 -8.62 -4.77
C ASN A 59 2.33 -9.82 -3.83
N ARG A 60 3.52 -10.00 -3.24
CA ARG A 60 3.84 -11.10 -2.33
C ARG A 60 3.77 -10.71 -0.85
N ALA A 61 3.64 -9.43 -0.53
CA ALA A 61 3.55 -8.99 0.85
C ALA A 61 2.30 -9.57 1.53
N VAL A 62 2.45 -9.93 2.81
CA VAL A 62 1.37 -10.40 3.69
C VAL A 62 1.47 -9.73 5.06
N PHE A 63 0.35 -9.55 5.75
CA PHE A 63 0.37 -9.12 7.16
C PHE A 63 0.82 -10.28 8.06
N LYS A 64 1.65 -10.00 9.07
CA LYS A 64 1.98 -11.00 10.09
C LYS A 64 0.77 -11.27 10.99
N ALA A 65 0.65 -12.50 11.50
CA ALA A 65 -0.46 -12.91 12.36
C ALA A 65 -0.49 -12.19 13.72
N GLY A 66 -1.65 -12.19 14.40
CA GLY A 66 -1.81 -11.65 15.76
C GLY A 66 -1.92 -10.12 15.83
N GLN A 67 -2.28 -9.46 14.72
CA GLN A 67 -2.32 -8.00 14.61
C GLN A 67 -3.73 -7.45 14.32
N ASP A 68 -4.78 -8.16 14.72
CA ASP A 68 -6.16 -7.79 14.35
C ASP A 68 -6.59 -6.43 14.92
N ASN A 69 -6.08 -6.07 16.10
CA ASN A 69 -6.38 -4.81 16.79
C ASN A 69 -5.43 -3.65 16.43
N ILE A 70 -4.46 -3.88 15.53
CA ILE A 70 -3.50 -2.85 15.12
C ILE A 70 -4.02 -2.13 13.87
N PRO A 71 -3.96 -0.79 13.80
CA PRO A 71 -4.30 -0.06 12.58
C PRO A 71 -3.50 -0.56 11.37
N ILE A 72 -4.13 -0.69 10.20
CA ILE A 72 -3.51 -1.26 8.98
C ILE A 72 -2.18 -0.58 8.65
N SER A 73 -2.09 0.75 8.81
CA SER A 73 -0.88 1.53 8.58
C SER A 73 0.30 1.01 9.43
N LYS A 74 0.04 0.61 10.67
CA LYS A 74 1.03 0.15 11.66
C LYS A 74 1.22 -1.36 11.72
N LYS A 75 0.42 -2.16 10.99
CA LYS A 75 0.62 -3.61 10.93
C LYS A 75 1.96 -3.95 10.31
N ASP A 76 2.67 -4.90 10.91
CA ASP A 76 3.86 -5.51 10.35
C ASP A 76 3.49 -6.40 9.17
N THR A 77 4.35 -6.35 8.15
CA THR A 77 4.23 -7.14 6.93
C THR A 77 5.48 -8.00 6.73
N ALA A 78 5.33 -9.11 6.02
CA ALA A 78 6.42 -9.88 5.44
C ALA A 78 6.41 -9.62 3.93
N GLY A 79 7.47 -9.02 3.40
CA GLY A 79 7.59 -8.52 2.03
C GLY A 79 8.53 -7.32 1.99
N ASP A 80 8.93 -6.85 0.82
CA ASP A 80 9.73 -5.63 0.73
C ASP A 80 8.90 -4.37 1.05
N ALA A 81 9.58 -3.24 1.22
CA ALA A 81 8.94 -1.99 1.63
C ALA A 81 7.89 -1.49 0.61
N SER A 82 8.13 -1.69 -0.69
CA SER A 82 7.24 -1.27 -1.77
C SER A 82 6.01 -2.15 -1.84
N GLU A 83 6.19 -3.46 -1.83
CA GLU A 83 5.08 -4.42 -1.78
C GLU A 83 4.22 -4.22 -0.53
N SER A 84 4.85 -3.94 0.61
CA SER A 84 4.16 -3.67 1.88
C SER A 84 3.33 -2.38 1.83
N ALA A 85 3.85 -1.32 1.18
CA ALA A 85 3.13 -0.07 1.00
C ALA A 85 1.88 -0.26 0.13
N LEU A 86 2.02 -1.01 -0.97
CA LEU A 86 0.90 -1.36 -1.86
C LEU A 86 -0.15 -2.22 -1.12
N LEU A 87 0.27 -3.24 -0.39
CA LEU A 87 -0.62 -4.09 0.41
C LEU A 87 -1.48 -3.24 1.36
N LYS A 88 -0.85 -2.35 2.13
CA LYS A 88 -1.55 -1.47 3.07
C LYS A 88 -2.50 -0.51 2.35
N CYS A 89 -2.08 0.06 1.23
CA CYS A 89 -2.91 0.98 0.43
C CYS A 89 -4.20 0.29 -0.07
N ILE A 90 -4.09 -0.93 -0.59
CA ILE A 90 -5.26 -1.67 -1.10
C ILE A 90 -6.12 -2.19 0.05
N GLU A 91 -5.53 -2.65 1.15
CA GLU A 91 -6.28 -3.07 2.34
C GLU A 91 -7.14 -1.92 2.90
N LEU A 92 -6.58 -0.71 2.97
CA LEU A 92 -7.29 0.51 3.39
C LEU A 92 -8.35 0.95 2.38
N SER A 93 -8.12 0.76 1.09
CA SER A 93 -8.97 1.34 0.05
C SER A 93 -10.09 0.43 -0.44
N CYS A 94 -9.85 -0.88 -0.45
CA CYS A 94 -10.70 -1.88 -1.08
C CYS A 94 -11.09 -3.02 -0.12
N GLY A 95 -10.65 -2.97 1.14
CA GLY A 95 -10.83 -4.03 2.12
C GLY A 95 -9.87 -5.19 1.91
N SER A 96 -10.22 -6.36 2.45
CA SER A 96 -9.29 -7.49 2.59
C SER A 96 -8.64 -7.96 1.28
N VAL A 97 -7.34 -7.73 1.16
CA VAL A 97 -6.48 -8.23 0.07
C VAL A 97 -6.39 -9.75 0.12
N GLN A 98 -6.41 -10.37 1.31
CA GLN A 98 -6.45 -11.82 1.43
C GLN A 98 -7.68 -12.41 0.72
N LYS A 99 -8.88 -11.89 1.02
CA LYS A 99 -10.11 -12.32 0.35
C LYS A 99 -10.07 -12.06 -1.17
N MET A 100 -9.40 -10.97 -1.60
CA MET A 100 -9.20 -10.69 -3.02
C MET A 100 -8.34 -11.77 -3.69
N ARG A 101 -7.24 -12.19 -3.06
CA ARG A 101 -6.36 -13.26 -3.54
C ARG A 101 -7.03 -14.62 -3.52
N ASP A 102 -7.81 -14.94 -2.49
CA ASP A 102 -8.55 -16.22 -2.39
C ASP A 102 -9.55 -16.38 -3.54
N ARG A 103 -10.20 -15.29 -3.98
CA ARG A 103 -11.10 -15.28 -5.14
C ARG A 103 -10.38 -15.34 -6.49
N ASN A 104 -9.06 -15.16 -6.52
CA ASN A 104 -8.25 -15.08 -7.72
C ASN A 104 -6.99 -15.94 -7.54
N PRO A 105 -7.13 -17.28 -7.51
CA PRO A 105 -6.03 -18.18 -7.21
C PRO A 105 -4.91 -18.00 -8.22
N LYS A 106 -3.69 -17.78 -7.69
CA LYS A 106 -2.49 -17.62 -8.49
C LYS A 106 -2.08 -18.98 -9.07
N VAL A 107 -2.13 -19.10 -10.39
CA VAL A 107 -1.73 -20.32 -11.12
C VAL A 107 -0.24 -20.31 -11.44
N THR A 108 0.31 -19.14 -11.77
CA THR A 108 1.72 -18.94 -12.09
C THR A 108 2.15 -17.55 -11.66
N GLU A 109 3.44 -17.37 -11.42
CA GLU A 109 4.06 -16.06 -11.24
C GLU A 109 5.49 -16.04 -11.80
N ILE A 110 5.89 -14.87 -12.25
CA ILE A 110 7.29 -14.58 -12.56
C ILE A 110 7.77 -13.61 -11.47
N PRO A 111 8.73 -14.01 -10.61
CA PRO A 111 9.28 -13.11 -9.61
C PRO A 111 9.85 -11.85 -10.24
N PHE A 112 9.86 -10.75 -9.48
CA PHE A 112 10.69 -9.61 -9.82
C PHE A 112 12.16 -10.06 -9.91
N ILE A 113 12.81 -9.75 -11.03
CA ILE A 113 14.23 -10.03 -11.28
C ILE A 113 14.99 -8.71 -11.45
N THR A 114 16.20 -8.64 -10.92
CA THR A 114 17.05 -7.45 -10.98
C THR A 114 18.04 -7.48 -12.15
N SER A 115 17.79 -8.30 -13.19
CA SER A 115 18.77 -8.54 -14.24
C SER A 115 19.02 -7.28 -15.09
N THR A 116 20.20 -6.68 -14.88
CA THR A 116 20.92 -5.83 -15.83
C THR A 116 21.51 -6.67 -16.95
#